data_AF-A0A378UYP9-F1
#
_entry.id   AF-A0A378UYP9-F1
#
_cell.length_a   1.000
_cell.length_b   1.000
_cell.length_c   1.000
_cell.angle_alpha   90.00
_cell.angle_beta   90.00
_cell.angle_gamma   90.00
#
_symmetry.space_group_name_H-M   'P 1'
#
loop_
_entity.id
_entity.type
_entity.pdbx_description
1 polymer ?
#
loop_
_entity_poly.entity_id
_entity_poly.type
_entity_poly.pdbx_seq_one_letter_code
_entity_poly.pdbx_strand_id
1 'polypeptide(L)' 'MLRRAAELTLGLTGPLALEQDSQPAVVAPYLDLPAELIGGGTTEIQLNIIAQLILGLPRK' A
#
# COMPACT_ATOMS: atom_id res chain seq x y z
N MET A 1 -0.49 -5.64 -2.88
CA MET A 1 -1.61 -5.82 -3.85
C MET A 1 -2.80 -4.93 -3.50
N LEU A 2 -3.09 -4.77 -2.20
CA LEU A 2 -4.17 -3.93 -1.70
C LEU A 2 -3.97 -2.45 -2.05
N ARG A 3 -2.73 -1.93 -1.96
CA ARG A 3 -2.41 -0.55 -2.41
C ARG A 3 -2.78 -0.30 -3.85
N ARG A 4 -2.41 -1.21 -4.76
CA ARG A 4 -2.67 -1.04 -6.20
C ARG A 4 -4.17 -1.08 -6.52
N ALA A 5 -4.92 -1.95 -5.84
CA ALA A 5 -6.36 -1.98 -5.97
C ALA A 5 -7.00 -0.66 -5.48
N ALA A 6 -6.57 -0.16 -4.32
CA ALA A 6 -7.06 1.10 -3.76
C ALA A 6 -6.72 2.32 -4.62
N GLU A 7 -5.50 2.39 -5.20
CA GLU A 7 -5.13 3.42 -6.16
C GLU A 7 -6.02 3.41 -7.41
N LEU A 8 -6.33 2.22 -7.94
CA LEU A 8 -7.24 2.09 -9.09
C LEU A 8 -8.66 2.53 -8.71
N THR A 9 -9.14 2.18 -7.53
CA THR A 9 -10.45 2.62 -7.04
C THR A 9 -10.52 4.14 -6.93
N LEU A 10 -9.49 4.80 -6.40
CA LEU A 10 -9.41 6.28 -6.37
C LEU A 10 -9.41 6.88 -7.78
N GLY A 11 -8.62 6.31 -8.70
CA GLY A 11 -8.55 6.81 -10.08
C GLY A 11 -9.86 6.66 -10.87
N LEU A 12 -10.69 5.66 -10.54
CA LEU A 12 -11.93 5.36 -11.25
C LEU A 12 -13.17 6.09 -10.69
N THR A 13 -13.13 6.55 -9.45
CA THR A 13 -14.30 7.11 -8.73
C THR A 13 -14.47 8.61 -8.94
N GLY A 14 -13.51 9.28 -9.57
CA GLY A 14 -13.62 10.68 -9.98
C GLY A 14 -13.85 11.62 -8.79
N PRO A 15 -14.85 12.51 -8.82
CA PRO A 15 -15.09 13.48 -7.74
C PRO A 15 -15.31 12.85 -6.35
N LEU A 16 -15.84 11.62 -6.26
CA LEU A 16 -16.02 10.92 -4.99
C LEU A 16 -14.69 10.64 -4.28
N ALA A 17 -13.57 10.57 -5.01
CA ALA A 17 -12.23 10.45 -4.43
C ALA A 17 -11.73 11.73 -3.73
N LEU A 18 -12.47 12.84 -3.83
CA LEU A 18 -12.15 14.11 -3.17
C LEU A 18 -13.03 14.39 -1.95
N GLU A 19 -14.03 13.54 -1.70
CA GLU A 19 -14.95 13.67 -0.57
C GLU A 19 -14.54 12.72 0.56
N GLN A 20 -14.31 13.27 1.75
CA GLN A 20 -13.86 12.47 2.90
C GLN A 20 -14.92 11.47 3.35
N ASP A 21 -16.19 11.90 3.39
CA ASP A 21 -17.32 11.10 3.86
C ASP A 21 -18.21 10.63 2.68
N SER A 22 -17.58 10.16 1.61
CA SER A 22 -18.27 9.66 0.41
C SER A 22 -19.10 8.40 0.72
N GLN A 23 -20.21 8.20 0.00
CA GLN A 23 -20.99 6.96 0.05
C GLN A 23 -21.08 6.34 -1.35
N PRO A 24 -20.43 5.17 -1.59
CA PRO A 24 -19.62 4.39 -0.66
C PRO A 24 -18.30 5.08 -0.26
N ALA A 25 -17.68 4.64 0.84
CA ALA A 25 -16.39 5.17 1.29
C ALA A 25 -15.28 4.80 0.30
N VAL A 26 -14.66 5.81 -0.32
CA VAL A 26 -13.59 5.63 -1.33
C VAL A 26 -12.22 6.01 -0.78
N VAL A 27 -12.14 7.11 -0.01
CA VAL A 27 -10.86 7.69 0.44
C VAL A 27 -10.34 7.01 1.71
N ALA A 28 -11.20 6.80 2.70
CA ALA A 28 -10.82 6.20 3.98
C ALA A 28 -10.11 4.83 3.82
N PRO A 29 -10.60 3.88 2.98
CA PRO A 29 -9.91 2.61 2.78
C PRO A 29 -8.49 2.73 2.20
N TYR A 30 -8.19 3.79 1.43
CA TYR A 30 -6.84 4.03 0.91
C TYR A 30 -5.91 4.59 1.99
N LEU A 31 -6.40 5.55 2.79
CA LEU A 31 -5.62 6.18 3.87
C LEU A 31 -5.39 5.23 5.04
N ASP A 32 -6.35 4.35 5.30
CA ASP A 32 -6.30 3.33 6.34
C ASP A 32 -5.42 2.14 5.97
N LEU A 33 -4.65 2.18 4.86
CA LEU A 33 -3.64 1.15 4.55
C LEU A 33 -2.36 1.45 5.36
N PRO A 34 -2.19 0.92 6.59
CA PRO A 34 -1.15 1.38 7.51
C PRO A 34 0.17 0.62 7.27
N ALA A 35 0.12 -0.49 6.54
CA ALA A 35 1.10 -1.58 6.68
C ALA A 35 1.97 -1.84 5.45
N GLU A 36 1.61 -1.39 4.24
CA GLU A 36 2.49 -1.55 3.07
C GLU A 36 3.59 -0.47 3.00
N LEU A 37 3.50 0.64 3.76
CA LEU A 37 4.34 1.82 3.53
C LEU A 37 5.26 2.26 4.69
N ILE A 38 4.86 2.16 5.97
CA ILE A 38 5.71 2.63 7.09
C ILE A 38 5.71 1.67 8.29
N GLY A 39 4.56 1.10 8.68
CA GLY A 39 4.46 0.29 9.92
C GLY A 39 4.84 -1.19 9.78
N GLY A 40 4.72 -1.80 8.60
CA GLY A 40 4.93 -3.25 8.37
C GLY A 40 6.33 -3.65 7.89
N GLY A 41 7.27 -2.69 7.82
CA GLY A 41 8.50 -2.81 7.06
C GLY A 41 8.26 -2.51 5.59
N THR A 42 8.98 -1.51 5.05
CA THR A 42 8.79 -1.08 3.66
C THR A 42 9.07 -2.24 2.69
N THR A 43 8.57 -2.11 1.46
CA THR A 43 8.84 -3.08 0.39
C THR A 43 10.34 -3.36 0.26
N GLU A 44 11.19 -2.33 0.36
CA GLU A 44 12.64 -2.49 0.30
C GLU A 44 13.19 -3.34 1.46
N ILE A 45 12.72 -3.11 2.69
CA ILE A 45 13.13 -3.90 3.85
C ILE A 45 12.72 -5.36 3.67
N GLN A 46 11.48 -5.60 3.26
CA GLN A 46 10.95 -6.96 3.05
C GLN A 46 11.71 -7.68 1.93
N LEU A 47 11.98 -7.01 0.82
CA LEU A 47 12.77 -7.58 -0.27
C LEU A 47 14.21 -7.89 0.18
N ASN A 48 14.80 -7.05 1.03
CA ASN A 48 16.14 -7.30 1.56
C ASN A 48 16.16 -8.49 2.53
N ILE A 49 15.12 -8.66 3.35
CA ILE A 49 14.93 -9.84 4.21
C ILE A 49 14.81 -11.10 3.35
N ILE A 50 13.98 -11.09 2.30
CA ILE A 50 13.81 -12.22 1.37
C ILE A 50 15.14 -12.54 0.66
N ALA A 51 15.85 -11.53 0.19
CA ALA A 51 17.15 -11.67 -0.45
C ALA A 51 18.18 -12.36 0.47
N GLN A 52 18.17 -12.05 1.77
CA GLN A 52 19.07 -12.68 2.73
C GLN A 52 18.63 -14.11 3.08
N LEU A 53 17.37 -14.28 3.46
CA LEU A 53 16.88 -15.53 4.03
C LEU A 53 16.68 -16.62 2.98
N ILE A 54 16.25 -16.25 1.77
CA ILE A 54 15.92 -17.21 0.71
C ILE A 54 17.04 -17.29 -0.32
N LEU A 55 17.60 -16.14 -0.73
CA LEU A 55 18.60 -16.09 -1.80
C LEU A 55 20.06 -16.10 -1.30
N GLY A 56 20.28 -15.99 0.02
CA GLY A 56 21.63 -16.00 0.61
C GLY A 56 22.49 -14.80 0.24
N LEU A 57 21.90 -13.67 -0.19
CA LEU A 57 22.65 -12.49 -0.60
C LEU A 57 23.30 -11.80 0.61
N PRO A 58 24.56 -11.31 0.48
CA PRO A 58 25.26 -10.63 1.56
C PRO A 58 24.63 -9.26 1.86
N ARG A 59 24.71 -8.83 3.13
CA ARG A 59 24.32 -7.48 3.56
C ARG A 59 25.31 -6.44 3.04
N LYS A 60 24.79 -5.32 2.52
CA LYS A 60 25.54 -4.06 2.39
C LYS A 60 25.55 -3.33 3.72
#